data_AF-A0A0K8NXK0-F1
#
_entry.id   AF-A0A0K8NXK0-F1
#
_cell.length_a   1.000
_cell.length_b   1.000
_cell.length_c   1.000
_cell.angle_alpha   90.00
_cell.angle_beta   90.00
_cell.angle_gamma   90.00
#
_symmetry.space_group_name_H-M   'P 1'
#
loop_
_entity.id
_entity.type
_entity.pdbx_description
1 polymer ?
#
loop_
_entity_poly.entity_id
_entity_poly.type
_entity_poly.pdbx_seq_one_letter_code
_entity_poly.pdbx_strand_id
1 'polypeptide(L)'
;MPHLVERPEALRRGVAALGLALALALAGSAGAASPSAARPAVTGPAASRPAAVPGPATDAPAAAAAADWSVIGRQGLVRYVLVPAAAVADAAAYRVQIERLCEPERTCFLNFYANPAGAPLAVPLPDAIEREATATFRRSSKNGVERFQWRCRLQPVAADCF
;
A
#
# COMPACT_ATOMS: atom_id res chain seq x y z
N MET A 1 -41.41 -24.97 -32.46
CA MET A 1 -41.69 -24.54 -31.07
C MET A 1 -40.41 -23.93 -30.51
N PRO A 2 -40.16 -22.63 -30.75
CA PRO A 2 -38.97 -21.93 -30.27
C PRO A 2 -39.18 -21.42 -28.84
N HIS A 3 -38.23 -21.67 -27.94
CA HIS A 3 -38.15 -20.95 -26.67
C HIS A 3 -37.19 -19.77 -26.83
N LEU A 4 -37.78 -18.61 -27.08
CA LEU A 4 -37.19 -17.31 -26.83
C LEU A 4 -36.93 -17.18 -25.31
N VAL A 5 -35.67 -17.09 -24.91
CA VAL A 5 -35.30 -16.59 -23.59
C VAL A 5 -34.87 -15.14 -23.78
N GLU A 6 -35.74 -14.22 -23.37
CA GLU A 6 -35.46 -12.80 -23.29
C GLU A 6 -34.25 -12.52 -22.40
N ARG A 7 -33.33 -11.71 -22.93
CA ARG A 7 -32.22 -11.12 -22.17
C ARG A 7 -32.64 -9.71 -21.77
N PRO A 8 -32.75 -9.36 -20.47
CA PRO A 8 -32.95 -7.98 -20.08
C PRO A 8 -31.65 -7.18 -20.26
N GLU A 9 -31.64 -6.31 -21.27
CA GLU A 9 -30.81 -5.11 -21.36
C GLU A 9 -31.24 -4.13 -20.27
N ALA A 10 -30.57 -4.15 -19.13
CA ALA A 10 -30.58 -3.02 -18.19
C ALA A 10 -29.32 -3.08 -17.35
N LEU A 11 -28.35 -2.20 -17.65
CA LEU A 11 -27.83 -1.18 -16.70
C LEU A 11 -26.51 -0.58 -17.24
N ARG A 12 -26.59 0.04 -18.42
CA ARG A 12 -25.70 1.16 -18.76
C ARG A 12 -26.23 2.40 -18.05
N ARG A 13 -25.58 2.83 -16.96
CA ARG A 13 -25.49 4.22 -16.44
C ARG A 13 -24.98 4.19 -15.00
N GLY A 14 -23.85 4.84 -14.74
CA GLY A 14 -23.34 4.98 -13.37
C GLY A 14 -21.94 5.57 -13.25
N VAL A 15 -21.55 6.49 -14.14
CA VAL A 15 -20.42 7.39 -13.90
C VAL A 15 -20.99 8.61 -13.18
N ALA A 16 -20.72 8.77 -11.88
CA ALA A 16 -20.58 10.07 -11.21
C ALA A 16 -20.38 9.91 -9.69
N ALA A 17 -19.32 10.57 -9.21
CA ALA A 17 -19.27 11.24 -7.91
C ALA A 17 -19.36 10.38 -6.64
N LEU A 18 -18.20 9.88 -6.18
CA LEU A 18 -17.97 9.70 -4.75
C LEU A 18 -16.74 10.52 -4.36
N GLY A 19 -16.99 11.65 -3.71
CA GLY A 19 -15.95 12.57 -3.27
C GLY A 19 -16.54 13.62 -2.34
N LEU A 20 -16.92 13.20 -1.13
CA LEU A 20 -17.16 14.14 -0.04
C LEU A 20 -16.38 13.65 1.19
N ALA A 21 -15.23 14.29 1.41
CA ALA A 21 -14.36 14.08 2.55
C ALA A 21 -15.00 14.69 3.79
N LEU A 22 -15.13 13.88 4.85
CA LEU A 22 -15.48 14.30 6.19
C LEU A 22 -14.19 14.62 6.95
N ALA A 23 -13.81 15.89 7.01
CA ALA A 23 -12.70 16.34 7.86
C ALA A 23 -13.25 16.80 9.22
N LEU A 24 -13.16 15.91 10.23
CA LEU A 24 -13.21 16.30 11.63
C LEU A 24 -11.84 16.82 12.03
N ALA A 25 -11.70 18.14 12.16
CA ALA A 25 -10.55 18.75 12.82
C ALA A 25 -10.90 19.01 14.29
N LEU A 26 -10.28 18.23 15.18
CA LEU A 26 -10.25 18.48 16.62
C LEU A 26 -9.44 19.75 16.89
N ALA A 27 -10.09 20.75 17.46
CA ALA A 27 -9.44 21.91 18.05
C ALA A 27 -8.79 21.50 19.38
N GLY A 28 -7.46 21.60 19.48
CA GLY A 28 -6.73 21.27 20.69
C GLY A 28 -5.30 21.82 20.67
N SER A 29 -5.12 23.05 21.15
CA SER A 29 -3.83 23.62 21.53
C SER A 29 -4.10 24.92 22.30
N ALA A 30 -4.16 24.91 23.64
CA ALA A 30 -3.08 24.76 24.62
C ALA A 30 -2.14 26.00 24.69
N GLY A 31 -2.25 26.72 25.81
CA GLY A 31 -1.11 27.30 26.53
C GLY A 31 -0.57 28.64 26.05
N ALA A 32 -1.11 29.74 26.60
CA ALA A 32 -0.46 31.04 26.57
C ALA A 32 0.43 31.27 27.81
N ALA A 33 1.49 32.04 27.58
CA ALA A 33 2.25 32.88 28.52
C ALA A 33 3.47 32.28 29.27
N SER A 34 4.65 32.70 28.82
CA SER A 34 5.72 33.18 29.69
C SER A 34 6.48 34.33 28.99
N PRO A 35 6.71 35.47 29.66
CA PRO A 35 7.54 36.55 29.12
C PRO A 35 8.94 36.54 29.75
N SER A 36 9.98 36.72 28.95
CA SER A 36 11.28 37.19 29.44
C SER A 36 12.02 38.04 28.42
N ALA A 37 12.16 39.31 28.80
CA ALA A 37 13.13 40.35 28.44
C ALA A 37 14.06 40.16 27.22
N ALA A 38 14.07 41.17 26.33
CA ALA A 38 15.22 42.07 26.11
C ALA A 38 14.92 43.11 25.00
N ARG A 39 15.42 44.33 25.21
CA ARG A 39 15.32 45.58 24.40
C ARG A 39 16.27 45.51 23.16
N PRO A 40 16.44 46.54 22.28
CA PRO A 40 15.81 47.86 22.13
C PRO A 40 15.39 48.22 20.68
N ALA A 41 14.96 49.48 20.51
CA ALA A 41 14.44 50.14 19.31
C ALA A 41 15.44 50.36 18.16
N VAL A 42 14.93 50.32 16.92
CA VAL A 42 15.45 51.10 15.78
C VAL A 42 14.30 51.55 14.88
N THR A 43 14.29 52.84 14.58
CA THR A 43 13.37 53.55 13.68
C THR A 43 13.91 53.49 12.25
N GLY A 44 13.09 53.14 11.27
CA GLY A 44 13.44 53.22 9.85
C GLY A 44 12.25 52.91 8.93
N PRO A 45 11.91 53.76 7.95
CA PRO A 45 10.72 53.61 7.11
C PRO A 45 10.98 52.84 5.80
N ALA A 46 9.91 52.19 5.33
CA ALA A 46 9.55 51.84 3.95
C ALA A 46 10.64 51.29 3.01
N ALA A 47 10.62 49.95 2.84
CA ALA A 47 11.01 49.33 1.58
C ALA A 47 10.01 48.20 1.25
N SER A 48 9.22 48.42 0.20
CA SER A 48 8.30 47.47 -0.41
C SER A 48 9.02 46.18 -0.79
N ARG A 49 8.54 45.03 -0.31
CA ARG A 49 8.89 43.72 -0.87
C ARG A 49 7.61 43.01 -1.36
N PRO A 50 7.59 42.51 -2.61
CA PRO A 50 6.45 41.80 -3.15
C PRO A 50 6.31 40.41 -2.53
N ALA A 51 5.10 39.88 -2.68
CA ALA A 51 4.59 38.62 -2.16
C ALA A 51 5.56 37.43 -2.24
N ALA A 52 5.76 36.75 -1.10
CA ALA A 52 6.15 35.36 -1.07
C ALA A 52 4.91 34.55 -0.68
N VAL A 53 4.20 34.05 -1.69
CA VAL A 53 3.14 33.07 -1.50
C VAL A 53 3.84 31.79 -1.03
N PRO A 54 3.55 31.22 0.15
CA PRO A 54 3.99 29.87 0.46
C PRO A 54 3.26 28.92 -0.50
N GLY A 55 4.00 28.39 -1.48
CA GLY A 55 3.50 27.30 -2.33
C GLY A 55 3.14 26.10 -1.45
N PRO A 56 2.11 25.32 -1.81
CA PRO A 56 1.75 24.15 -1.04
C PRO A 56 2.94 23.19 -1.02
N ALA A 57 3.39 22.87 0.19
CA ALA A 57 4.24 21.72 0.43
C ALA A 57 3.53 20.52 -0.19
N THR A 58 4.12 19.97 -1.25
CA THR A 58 3.68 18.70 -1.81
C THR A 58 4.07 17.63 -0.81
N ASP A 59 3.18 17.39 0.14
CA ASP A 59 3.17 16.17 0.94
C ASP A 59 2.73 15.04 0.00
N ALA A 60 3.68 14.56 -0.80
CA ALA A 60 3.56 13.26 -1.41
C ALA A 60 4.33 12.30 -0.50
N PRO A 61 3.67 11.35 0.20
CA PRO A 61 4.36 10.13 0.52
C PRO A 61 4.69 9.55 -0.85
N ALA A 62 5.93 9.80 -1.29
CA ALA A 62 6.51 9.12 -2.41
C ALA A 62 6.33 7.65 -2.08
N ALA A 63 5.34 7.05 -2.74
CA ALA A 63 5.25 5.64 -2.99
C ALA A 63 6.69 5.15 -2.99
N ALA A 64 7.04 4.28 -2.03
CA ALA A 64 8.23 3.46 -2.17
C ALA A 64 8.12 2.92 -3.58
N ALA A 65 8.90 3.53 -4.49
CA ALA A 65 8.66 3.43 -5.92
C ALA A 65 8.49 1.95 -6.20
N ALA A 66 7.40 1.57 -6.87
CA ALA A 66 6.98 0.19 -7.06
C ALA A 66 8.07 -0.61 -7.77
N ALA A 67 9.11 -0.93 -7.01
CA ALA A 67 10.29 -1.66 -7.40
C ALA A 67 9.78 -3.04 -7.73
N ASP A 68 10.24 -3.60 -8.84
CA ASP A 68 9.85 -4.93 -9.21
C ASP A 68 10.37 -5.89 -8.13
N TRP A 69 9.45 -6.52 -7.41
CA TRP A 69 9.80 -7.44 -6.34
C TRP A 69 10.44 -8.68 -6.95
N SER A 70 11.59 -9.07 -6.43
CA SER A 70 12.37 -10.15 -7.01
C SER A 70 11.74 -11.50 -6.72
N VAL A 71 11.49 -12.30 -7.77
CA VAL A 71 11.08 -13.69 -7.60
C VAL A 71 12.34 -14.53 -7.31
N ILE A 72 12.44 -15.03 -6.09
CA ILE A 72 13.56 -15.84 -5.58
C ILE A 72 13.61 -17.19 -6.30
N GLY A 73 12.44 -17.74 -6.61
CA GLY A 73 12.31 -19.00 -7.33
C GLY A 73 10.91 -19.59 -7.26
N ARG A 74 10.79 -20.87 -7.61
CA ARG A 74 9.52 -21.59 -7.69
C ARG A 74 9.66 -23.01 -7.14
N GLN A 75 8.68 -23.45 -6.38
CA GLN A 75 8.49 -24.85 -6.00
C GLN A 75 7.08 -25.30 -6.38
N GLY A 76 6.98 -26.22 -7.33
CA GLY A 76 5.70 -26.60 -7.92
C GLY A 76 4.97 -25.39 -8.52
N LEU A 77 3.77 -25.10 -8.02
CA LEU A 77 2.96 -23.94 -8.43
C LEU A 77 3.24 -22.67 -7.62
N VAL A 78 3.98 -22.77 -6.52
CA VAL A 78 4.24 -21.65 -5.61
C VAL A 78 5.49 -20.90 -6.04
N ARG A 79 5.37 -19.59 -6.20
CA ARG A 79 6.52 -18.70 -6.43
C ARG A 79 6.86 -17.97 -5.15
N TYR A 80 8.15 -17.81 -4.89
CA TYR A 80 8.68 -17.10 -3.74
C TYR A 80 9.12 -15.72 -4.17
N VAL A 81 8.61 -14.69 -3.48
CA VAL A 81 8.81 -13.29 -3.83
C VAL A 81 9.45 -12.57 -2.66
N LEU A 82 10.52 -11.83 -2.92
CA LEU A 82 11.21 -11.04 -1.93
C LEU A 82 10.57 -9.66 -1.80
N VAL A 83 10.16 -9.30 -0.59
CA VAL A 83 9.54 -8.02 -0.26
C VAL A 83 10.61 -7.06 0.24
N PRO A 84 10.74 -5.86 -0.35
CA PRO A 84 11.58 -4.80 0.20
C PRO A 84 11.16 -4.43 1.63
N ALA A 85 12.11 -4.18 2.52
CA ALA A 85 11.82 -3.89 3.93
C ALA A 85 10.82 -2.73 4.13
N ALA A 86 10.91 -1.70 3.28
CA ALA A 86 10.01 -0.54 3.31
C ALA A 86 8.54 -0.88 2.96
N ALA A 87 8.30 -1.97 2.22
CA ALA A 87 6.97 -2.33 1.72
C ALA A 87 6.31 -3.47 2.52
N VAL A 88 6.98 -4.01 3.55
CA VAL A 88 6.47 -5.14 4.34
C VAL A 88 5.08 -4.88 4.91
N ALA A 89 4.82 -3.63 5.33
CA ALA A 89 3.55 -3.19 5.92
C ALA A 89 2.60 -2.48 4.92
N ASP A 90 2.95 -2.41 3.63
CA ASP A 90 2.16 -1.68 2.63
C ASP A 90 1.27 -2.62 1.81
N ALA A 91 0.01 -2.75 2.22
CA ALA A 91 -0.98 -3.57 1.53
C ALA A 91 -1.22 -3.16 0.06
N ALA A 92 -1.10 -1.88 -0.27
CA ALA A 92 -1.30 -1.41 -1.64
C ALA A 92 -0.15 -1.89 -2.56
N ALA A 93 1.09 -1.91 -2.04
CA ALA A 93 2.23 -2.44 -2.76
C ALA A 93 2.07 -3.93 -3.10
N TYR A 94 1.56 -4.75 -2.16
CA TYR A 94 1.28 -6.17 -2.46
C TYR A 94 0.29 -6.34 -3.61
N ARG A 95 -0.80 -5.56 -3.63
CA ARG A 95 -1.82 -5.65 -4.69
C ARG A 95 -1.23 -5.39 -6.07
N VAL A 96 -0.42 -4.33 -6.22
CA VAL A 96 0.26 -4.00 -7.48
C VAL A 96 1.15 -5.16 -7.95
N GLN A 97 1.86 -5.80 -7.03
CA GLN A 97 2.76 -6.91 -7.37
C GLN A 97 2.00 -8.20 -7.69
N ILE A 98 0.89 -8.46 -7.01
CA ILE A 98 0.00 -9.59 -7.34
C ILE A 98 -0.53 -9.44 -8.77
N GLU A 99 -1.02 -8.26 -9.15
CA GLU A 99 -1.53 -7.99 -10.50
C GLU A 99 -0.45 -8.14 -11.57
N ARG A 100 0.79 -7.74 -11.28
CA ARG A 100 1.94 -7.92 -12.20
C ARG A 100 2.38 -9.37 -12.33
N LEU A 101 2.41 -10.11 -11.22
CA LEU A 101 2.95 -11.47 -11.17
C LEU A 101 1.90 -12.55 -11.52
N CYS A 102 0.61 -12.24 -11.40
CA CYS A 102 -0.48 -13.17 -11.67
C CYS A 102 -1.24 -12.79 -12.95
N GLU A 103 -1.24 -13.69 -13.93
CA GLU A 103 -2.21 -13.63 -15.02
C GLU A 103 -3.63 -13.91 -14.48
N PRO A 104 -4.66 -13.13 -14.88
CA PRO A 104 -5.99 -13.15 -14.26
C PRO A 104 -6.74 -14.49 -14.37
N GLU A 105 -6.41 -15.33 -15.37
CA GLU A 105 -7.09 -16.61 -15.65
C GLU A 105 -6.25 -17.84 -15.31
N ARG A 106 -5.07 -17.65 -14.71
CA ARG A 106 -4.16 -18.74 -14.33
C ARG A 106 -4.21 -19.00 -12.83
N THR A 107 -3.92 -20.24 -12.45
CA THR A 107 -3.64 -20.55 -11.04
C THR A 107 -2.36 -19.80 -10.63
N CYS A 108 -2.46 -18.99 -9.57
CA CYS A 108 -1.37 -18.14 -9.11
C CYS A 108 -1.19 -18.27 -7.60
N PHE A 109 -0.11 -18.94 -7.18
CA PHE A 109 0.26 -19.06 -5.78
C PHE A 109 1.58 -18.31 -5.53
N LEU A 110 1.54 -17.31 -4.67
CA LEU A 110 2.70 -16.50 -4.29
C LEU A 110 2.90 -16.58 -2.77
N ASN A 111 4.14 -16.79 -2.34
CA ASN A 111 4.55 -16.53 -0.96
C ASN A 111 5.53 -15.37 -0.94
N PHE A 112 5.29 -14.46 -0.02
CA PHE A 112 6.06 -13.25 0.14
C PHE A 112 6.94 -13.38 1.39
N TYR A 113 8.21 -13.00 1.26
CA TYR A 113 9.20 -13.10 2.33
C TYR A 113 10.01 -11.82 2.42
N ALA A 114 10.30 -11.39 3.64
CA ALA A 114 11.33 -10.39 3.88
C ALA A 114 12.70 -11.07 4.03
N ASN A 115 13.78 -10.33 3.80
CA ASN A 115 15.15 -10.80 4.08
C ASN A 115 15.95 -9.73 4.82
N PRO A 116 15.55 -9.37 6.05
CA PRO A 116 16.25 -8.33 6.82
C PRO A 116 17.68 -8.75 7.17
N ALA A 117 17.95 -10.05 7.28
CA ALA A 117 19.26 -10.60 7.59
C ALA A 117 20.22 -10.65 6.38
N GLY A 118 19.74 -10.36 5.16
CA GLY A 118 20.55 -10.46 3.94
C GLY A 118 21.04 -11.88 3.66
N ALA A 119 20.27 -12.89 4.06
CA ALA A 119 20.59 -14.29 3.83
C ALA A 119 20.68 -14.61 2.32
N PRO A 120 21.51 -15.58 1.92
CA PRO A 120 21.63 -15.96 0.51
C PRO A 120 20.30 -16.47 -0.04
N LEU A 121 19.98 -16.05 -1.27
CA LEU A 121 18.77 -16.46 -1.97
C LEU A 121 19.01 -17.80 -2.66
N ALA A 122 18.30 -18.85 -2.25
CA ALA A 122 18.41 -20.19 -2.81
C ALA A 122 17.04 -20.89 -2.82
N VAL A 123 16.94 -21.97 -3.62
CA VAL A 123 15.81 -22.91 -3.58
C VAL A 123 16.38 -24.32 -3.35
N PRO A 124 15.96 -25.07 -2.31
CA PRO A 124 14.93 -24.74 -1.33
C PRO A 124 15.26 -23.48 -0.50
N LEU A 125 14.20 -22.80 -0.06
CA LEU A 125 14.34 -21.52 0.63
C LEU A 125 15.07 -21.75 1.98
N PRO A 126 16.13 -21.01 2.30
CA PRO A 126 16.81 -21.17 3.58
C PRO A 126 15.90 -20.80 4.76
N ASP A 127 16.06 -21.47 5.91
CA ASP A 127 15.27 -21.25 7.13
C ASP A 127 15.28 -19.80 7.63
N ALA A 128 16.38 -19.08 7.37
CA ALA A 128 16.52 -17.67 7.71
C ALA A 128 15.49 -16.79 6.99
N ILE A 129 15.12 -17.15 5.75
CA ILE A 129 14.12 -16.42 4.95
C ILE A 129 12.74 -17.03 5.17
N GLU A 130 12.64 -18.36 5.30
CA GLU A 130 11.35 -19.04 5.48
C GLU A 130 10.59 -18.55 6.74
N ARG A 131 11.31 -18.27 7.83
CA ARG A 131 10.73 -17.71 9.07
C ARG A 131 10.30 -16.24 8.94
N GLU A 132 10.69 -15.57 7.87
CA GLU A 132 10.36 -14.18 7.55
C GLU A 132 9.26 -14.07 6.50
N ALA A 133 8.36 -15.06 6.44
CA ALA A 133 7.12 -14.97 5.68
C ALA A 133 6.31 -13.74 6.11
N THR A 134 5.86 -12.95 5.13
CA THR A 134 5.09 -11.73 5.35
C THR A 134 3.63 -11.90 4.94
N ALA A 135 3.40 -12.52 3.79
CA ALA A 135 2.07 -12.74 3.24
C ALA A 135 2.02 -13.95 2.31
N THR A 136 0.81 -14.44 2.04
CA THR A 136 0.56 -15.44 1.01
C THR A 136 -0.63 -15.03 0.15
N PHE A 137 -0.53 -15.29 -1.15
CA PHE A 137 -1.63 -15.11 -2.10
C PHE A 137 -1.93 -16.43 -2.81
N ARG A 138 -3.22 -16.75 -2.95
CA ARG A 138 -3.71 -17.93 -3.65
C ARG A 138 -4.88 -17.56 -4.55
N ARG A 139 -4.76 -17.86 -5.85
CA ARG A 139 -5.85 -17.87 -6.82
C ARG A 139 -5.88 -19.22 -7.52
N SER A 140 -7.04 -19.88 -7.54
CA SER A 140 -7.25 -21.12 -8.32
C SER A 140 -8.00 -20.81 -9.60
N SER A 141 -7.52 -21.32 -10.74
CA SER A 141 -8.23 -21.17 -12.01
C SER A 141 -9.51 -22.02 -12.09
N LYS A 142 -9.73 -22.96 -11.16
CA LYS A 142 -10.95 -23.79 -11.14
C LYS A 142 -12.18 -23.03 -10.64
N ASN A 143 -12.01 -22.23 -9.59
CA ASN A 143 -13.13 -21.56 -8.90
C ASN A 143 -12.97 -20.03 -8.85
N GLY A 144 -11.85 -19.48 -9.31
CA GLY A 144 -11.58 -18.04 -9.33
C GLY A 144 -11.37 -17.39 -7.95
N VAL A 145 -11.63 -18.10 -6.85
CA VAL A 145 -11.52 -17.57 -5.49
C VAL A 145 -10.08 -17.14 -5.20
N GLU A 146 -9.95 -15.89 -4.80
CA GLU A 146 -8.71 -15.29 -4.31
C GLU A 146 -8.68 -15.32 -2.79
N ARG A 147 -7.53 -15.72 -2.23
CA ARG A 147 -7.25 -15.60 -0.80
C ARG A 147 -5.92 -14.92 -0.62
N PHE A 148 -5.95 -13.80 0.09
CA PHE A 148 -4.77 -13.08 0.53
C PHE A 148 -4.71 -13.12 2.05
N GLN A 149 -3.64 -13.67 2.60
CA GLN A 149 -3.44 -13.78 4.03
C GLN A 149 -2.13 -13.11 4.41
N TRP A 150 -2.15 -12.33 5.48
CA TRP A 150 -0.94 -11.77 6.07
C TRP A 150 -0.48 -12.58 7.26
N ARG A 151 0.79 -12.43 7.62
CA ARG A 151 1.24 -12.90 8.91
C ARG A 151 0.59 -12.07 10.01
N CYS A 152 -0.01 -12.71 11.01
CA CYS A 152 -0.82 -12.02 12.02
C CYS A 152 -0.05 -10.92 12.76
N ARG A 153 1.26 -11.10 12.99
CA ARG A 153 2.10 -10.09 13.66
C ARG A 153 2.24 -8.78 12.87
N LEU A 154 2.04 -8.81 11.56
CA LEU A 154 2.22 -7.66 10.66
C LEU A 154 0.89 -6.92 10.42
N GLN A 155 -0.24 -7.63 10.40
CA GLN A 155 -1.59 -7.06 10.31
C GLN A 155 -2.52 -7.83 11.27
N PRO A 156 -2.61 -7.43 12.54
CA PRO A 156 -3.43 -8.14 13.53
C PRO A 156 -4.95 -7.96 13.29
N VAL A 157 -5.34 -6.97 12.48
CA VAL A 157 -6.74 -6.67 12.14
C VAL A 157 -7.18 -7.32 10.82
N ALA A 158 -6.29 -8.04 10.12
CA ALA A 158 -6.67 -8.77 8.92
C ALA A 158 -7.57 -9.95 9.31
N ALA A 159 -8.75 -10.04 8.68
CA ALA A 159 -9.74 -11.09 8.96
C ALA A 159 -9.20 -12.51 8.68
N ASP A 160 -8.25 -12.62 7.74
CA ASP A 160 -7.60 -13.87 7.37
C ASP A 160 -6.07 -13.70 7.52
N CYS A 161 -5.51 -14.24 8.61
CA CYS A 161 -4.07 -14.22 8.89
C CYS A 161 -3.54 -15.60 9.29
N PHE A 162 -2.23 -15.79 9.15
CA PHE A 162 -1.50 -17.01 9.55
C PHE A 162 -0.32 -16.72 10.49
#